data_AF-A0A2X1RTS3-F1
#
_entry.id   AF-A0A2X1RTS3-F1
#
_cell.length_a   1.000
_cell.length_b   1.000
_cell.length_c   1.000
_cell.angle_alpha   90.00
_cell.angle_beta   90.00
_cell.angle_gamma   90.00
#
_symmetry.space_group_name_H-M   'P 1'
#
loop_
_entity.id
_entity.type
_entity.pdbx_description
1 polymer ?
#
loop_
_entity_poly.entity_id
_entity_poly.type
_entity_poly.pdbx_seq_one_letter_code
_entity_poly.pdbx_strand_id
1 'polypeptide(L)'
;MVTIHMPRLHKFVTDAEPAKMTDNMNGNNYADLSKYPDRVRIGTGEQWWRTDEEQKQGSKSSWLADAYQWRIAGNTHSQSGAGKGTVNLSGDITKPNNYGPLPTGCFVWR
;
A
#
# COMPACT_ATOMS: atom_id res chain seq x y z
N MET A 1 4.93 -19.42 -5.04
CA MET A 1 6.15 -18.82 -4.46
C MET A 1 5.70 -17.74 -3.50
N VAL A 2 6.13 -17.78 -2.23
CA VAL A 2 5.81 -16.74 -1.24
C VAL A 2 6.99 -15.78 -1.21
N THR A 3 6.78 -14.53 -1.64
CA THR A 3 7.83 -13.51 -1.69
C THR A 3 7.85 -12.72 -0.37
N ILE A 4 8.39 -13.32 0.69
CA ILE A 4 8.61 -12.67 1.99
C ILE A 4 9.94 -13.15 2.59
N HIS A 5 10.69 -12.24 3.20
CA HIS A 5 11.97 -12.53 3.88
C HIS A 5 12.04 -11.75 5.20
N MET A 6 12.56 -12.35 6.26
CA MET A 6 12.77 -11.70 7.57
C MET A 6 14.28 -11.70 7.92
N PRO A 7 15.03 -10.64 7.56
CA PRO A 7 16.49 -10.66 7.67
C PRO A 7 16.92 -10.41 9.12
N ARG A 8 17.93 -11.17 9.59
CA ARG A 8 18.56 -10.92 10.89
C ARG A 8 19.59 -9.79 10.76
N LEU A 9 19.45 -8.75 11.58
CA LEU A 9 20.43 -7.67 11.68
C LEU A 9 21.60 -8.08 12.59
N HIS A 10 22.76 -7.46 12.38
CA HIS A 10 23.99 -7.71 13.16
C HIS A 10 23.97 -7.07 14.56
N LYS A 11 23.05 -6.13 14.81
CA LYS A 11 22.83 -5.43 16.09
C LYS A 11 21.34 -5.25 16.36
N PHE A 12 21.00 -5.02 17.63
CA PHE A 12 19.66 -4.59 18.00
C PHE A 12 19.41 -3.15 17.57
N VAL A 13 18.21 -2.90 17.05
CA VAL A 13 17.71 -1.55 16.79
C VAL A 13 17.26 -0.96 18.12
N THR A 14 17.74 0.23 18.46
CA THR A 14 17.42 0.93 19.72
C THR A 14 16.59 2.18 19.51
N ASP A 15 16.55 2.71 18.28
CA ASP A 15 15.93 4.02 17.98
C ASP A 15 14.41 3.93 17.78
N ALA A 16 13.86 2.72 17.64
CA ALA A 16 12.44 2.48 17.45
C ALA A 16 12.02 1.10 17.97
N GLU A 17 10.78 1.01 18.46
CA GLU A 17 10.17 -0.26 18.84
C GLU A 17 9.72 -1.06 17.60
N PRO A 18 9.80 -2.40 17.61
CA PRO A 18 9.27 -3.23 16.54
C PRO A 18 7.76 -3.05 16.35
N ALA A 19 7.31 -2.97 15.10
CA ALA A 19 5.89 -2.94 14.80
C ALA A 19 5.21 -4.27 15.18
N LYS A 20 4.04 -4.19 15.82
CA LYS A 20 3.23 -5.38 16.11
C LYS A 20 2.76 -6.03 14.81
N MET A 21 2.97 -7.33 14.69
CA MET A 21 2.49 -8.12 13.55
C MET A 21 1.05 -8.58 13.79
N THR A 22 0.34 -8.83 12.70
CA THR A 22 -0.98 -9.46 12.79
C THR A 22 -0.88 -10.96 13.07
N ASP A 23 -1.81 -11.48 13.86
CA ASP A 23 -1.88 -12.88 14.25
C ASP A 23 -2.57 -13.77 13.19
N ASN A 24 -3.15 -13.18 12.13
CA ASN A 24 -3.92 -13.93 11.12
C ASN A 24 -3.65 -13.48 9.68
N MET A 25 -3.15 -14.34 8.80
CA MET A 25 -2.84 -13.94 7.42
C MET A 25 -4.02 -14.04 6.44
N ASN A 26 -5.22 -14.41 6.87
CA ASN A 26 -6.37 -14.47 5.97
C ASN A 26 -6.82 -13.06 5.54
N GLY A 27 -6.61 -12.72 4.26
CA GLY A 27 -6.93 -11.42 3.69
C GLY A 27 -8.40 -11.00 3.87
N ASN A 28 -9.31 -11.98 3.95
CA ASN A 28 -10.74 -11.76 4.10
C ASN A 28 -11.09 -11.07 5.43
N ASN A 29 -10.30 -11.27 6.48
CA ASN A 29 -10.55 -10.64 7.78
C ASN A 29 -10.38 -9.11 7.71
N TYR A 30 -9.51 -8.63 6.83
CA TYR A 30 -9.17 -7.21 6.69
C TYR A 30 -10.12 -6.44 5.78
N ALA A 31 -11.15 -7.11 5.25
CA ALA A 31 -12.24 -6.45 4.55
C ALA A 31 -13.28 -5.85 5.52
N ASP A 32 -13.29 -6.26 6.79
CA ASP A 32 -14.23 -5.77 7.80
C ASP A 32 -13.81 -4.36 8.29
N LEU A 33 -14.42 -3.34 7.69
CA LEU A 33 -14.17 -1.92 7.99
C LEU A 33 -14.60 -1.52 9.41
N SER A 34 -15.46 -2.29 10.07
CA SER A 34 -15.81 -2.00 11.47
C SER A 34 -14.65 -2.30 12.43
N LYS A 35 -13.81 -3.28 12.07
CA LYS A 35 -12.63 -3.69 12.85
C LYS A 35 -11.34 -3.05 12.35
N TYR A 36 -11.24 -2.85 11.04
CA TYR A 36 -10.07 -2.27 10.37
C TYR A 36 -10.51 -1.06 9.52
N PRO A 37 -10.92 0.05 10.16
CA PRO A 37 -11.43 1.23 9.45
C PRO A 37 -10.33 1.94 8.65
N ASP A 38 -9.10 1.88 9.13
CA ASP A 38 -7.97 2.58 8.53
C ASP A 38 -6.91 1.62 8.02
N ARG A 39 -6.32 1.96 6.88
CA ARG A 39 -5.14 1.27 6.35
C ARG A 39 -4.22 2.26 5.67
N VAL A 40 -3.02 2.38 6.22
CA VAL A 40 -1.98 3.28 5.75
C VAL A 40 -0.80 2.50 5.19
N ARG A 41 -0.06 3.14 4.30
CA ARG A 41 1.19 2.63 3.74
C ARG A 41 2.23 3.73 3.63
N ILE A 42 3.49 3.32 3.66
CA ILE A 42 4.64 4.17 3.38
C ILE A 42 5.60 3.42 2.47
N GLY A 43 6.25 4.13 1.54
CA GLY A 43 7.22 3.53 0.64
C GLY A 43 8.07 4.56 -0.10
N THR A 44 9.07 4.05 -0.81
CA THR A 44 10.06 4.82 -1.58
C THR A 44 10.22 4.24 -2.99
N GLY A 45 9.13 3.75 -3.59
CA GLY A 45 9.15 3.31 -4.99
C GLY A 45 9.34 4.48 -5.96
N GLU A 46 9.25 4.22 -7.26
CA GLU A 46 9.10 5.29 -8.24
C GLU A 46 7.86 6.12 -7.93
N GLN A 47 7.99 7.43 -8.08
CA GLN A 47 6.95 8.39 -7.71
C GLN A 47 6.22 8.84 -8.95
N TRP A 48 4.89 8.73 -8.90
CA TRP A 48 3.99 9.03 -10.00
C TRP A 48 2.85 9.89 -9.49
N TRP A 49 2.46 10.88 -10.28
CA TRP A 49 1.26 11.67 -10.08
C TRP A 49 0.17 11.22 -11.05
N ARG A 50 -1.08 11.31 -10.62
CA ARG A 50 -2.23 11.03 -11.48
C ARG A 50 -3.34 12.05 -11.27
N THR A 51 -3.82 12.59 -12.37
CA THR A 51 -4.99 13.47 -12.45
C THR A 51 -6.29 12.69 -12.67
N ASP A 52 -7.43 13.33 -12.43
CA ASP A 52 -8.76 12.76 -12.70
C ASP A 52 -8.92 12.34 -14.17
N GLU A 53 -8.36 13.12 -15.10
CA GLU A 53 -8.39 12.83 -16.54
C GLU A 53 -7.56 11.59 -16.89
N GLU A 54 -6.37 11.46 -16.32
CA GLU A 54 -5.48 10.32 -16.53
C GLU A 54 -6.04 9.04 -15.92
N GLN A 55 -6.70 9.14 -14.76
CA GLN A 55 -7.38 8.01 -14.11
C GLN A 55 -8.53 7.47 -14.98
N LYS A 56 -9.32 8.32 -15.63
CA LYS A 56 -10.36 7.90 -16.60
C LYS A 56 -9.77 7.15 -17.79
N GLN A 57 -8.51 7.43 -18.14
CA GLN A 57 -7.79 6.77 -19.23
C GLN A 57 -7.08 5.47 -18.79
N GLY A 58 -7.16 5.11 -17.51
CA GLY A 58 -6.77 3.81 -16.93
C GLY A 58 -5.26 3.56 -16.78
N SER A 59 -4.44 4.14 -17.66
CA SER A 59 -3.03 3.73 -17.81
C SER A 59 -2.03 4.88 -17.75
N LYS A 60 -2.51 6.13 -17.63
CA LYS A 60 -1.62 7.29 -17.65
C LYS A 60 -1.31 7.75 -16.24
N SER A 61 -0.04 8.03 -16.01
CA SER A 61 0.47 8.71 -14.82
C SER A 61 1.66 9.53 -15.27
N SER A 62 1.81 10.71 -14.68
CA SER A 62 2.97 11.56 -14.89
C SER A 62 4.08 11.15 -13.93
N TRP A 63 5.26 10.83 -14.47
CA TRP A 63 6.43 10.49 -13.65
C TRP A 63 6.93 11.74 -12.89
N LEU A 64 7.31 11.56 -11.64
CA LEU A 64 7.87 12.62 -10.79
C LEU A 64 9.33 12.37 -10.42
N ALA A 65 9.66 11.15 -10.03
CA ALA A 65 11.02 10.78 -9.63
C ALA A 65 11.25 9.26 -9.55
N ASP A 66 12.52 8.89 -9.61
CA ASP A 66 12.99 7.53 -9.40
C ASP A 66 12.80 7.05 -7.96
N ALA A 67 12.92 5.74 -7.79
CA ALA A 67 12.86 5.10 -6.47
C ALA A 67 13.98 5.56 -5.52
N TYR A 68 13.72 5.41 -4.22
CA TYR A 68 14.63 5.67 -3.10
C TYR A 68 15.04 7.14 -2.87
N GLN A 69 14.46 8.10 -3.60
CA GLN A 69 14.76 9.52 -3.46
C GLN A 69 14.09 10.14 -2.21
N TRP A 70 12.79 9.85 -1.98
CA TRP A 70 12.07 10.28 -0.78
C TRP A 70 10.92 9.33 -0.43
N ARG A 71 10.33 9.53 0.75
CA ARG A 71 9.22 8.75 1.28
C ARG A 71 7.88 9.42 0.94
N ILE A 72 6.95 8.64 0.41
CA ILE A 72 5.53 9.03 0.29
C ILE A 72 4.70 8.07 1.12
N ALA A 73 3.70 8.62 1.81
CA ALA A 73 2.76 7.89 2.64
C ALA A 73 1.32 8.33 2.35
N GLY A 74 0.38 7.46 2.68
CA GLY A 74 -1.05 7.75 2.56
C GLY A 74 -1.89 6.52 2.89
N ASN A 75 -3.20 6.65 2.67
CA ASN A 75 -4.12 5.53 2.77
C ASN A 75 -3.86 4.55 1.61
N THR A 76 -4.07 3.27 1.85
CA THR A 76 -4.00 2.29 0.75
C THR A 76 -5.21 2.40 -0.17
N HIS A 77 -5.12 1.86 -1.39
CA HIS A 77 -6.30 1.54 -2.21
C HIS A 77 -7.36 0.73 -1.46
N SER A 78 -8.60 0.77 -1.97
CA SER A 78 -9.66 -0.15 -1.58
C SER A 78 -9.26 -1.60 -1.82
N GLN A 79 -9.75 -2.49 -0.97
CA GLN A 79 -9.58 -3.92 -1.17
C GLN A 79 -10.60 -4.41 -2.21
N SER A 80 -10.10 -4.89 -3.35
CA SER A 80 -10.94 -5.41 -4.45
C SER A 80 -11.05 -6.93 -4.45
N GLY A 81 -10.25 -7.61 -3.64
CA GLY A 81 -10.29 -9.05 -3.47
C GLY A 81 -9.34 -9.49 -2.36
N ALA A 82 -9.52 -10.72 -1.88
CA ALA A 82 -8.65 -11.32 -0.89
C ALA A 82 -8.65 -12.84 -0.99
N GLY A 83 -7.64 -13.44 -0.37
CA GLY A 83 -7.46 -14.89 -0.34
C GLY A 83 -6.68 -15.35 0.88
N LYS A 84 -6.28 -16.62 0.86
CA LYS A 84 -5.45 -17.24 1.89
C LYS A 84 -4.03 -16.63 1.83
N GLY A 85 -3.77 -15.61 2.64
CA GLY A 85 -2.47 -14.93 2.69
C GLY A 85 -2.33 -13.71 1.78
N THR A 86 -3.38 -13.29 1.05
CA THR A 86 -3.28 -12.21 0.05
C THR A 86 -4.43 -11.21 0.13
N VAL A 87 -4.13 -9.97 -0.21
CA VAL A 87 -5.10 -8.89 -0.43
C VAL A 87 -4.81 -8.25 -1.78
N ASN A 88 -5.85 -8.06 -2.58
CA ASN A 88 -5.77 -7.36 -3.86
C ASN A 88 -6.25 -5.93 -3.66
N LEU A 89 -5.45 -4.99 -4.15
CA LEU A 89 -5.66 -3.56 -3.97
C LEU A 89 -5.97 -2.94 -5.32
N SER A 90 -7.09 -2.22 -5.41
CA SER A 90 -7.52 -1.53 -6.62
C SER A 90 -8.45 -0.37 -6.28
N GLY A 91 -8.68 0.50 -7.24
CA GLY A 91 -9.63 1.59 -7.13
C GLY A 91 -9.10 2.88 -7.74
N ASP A 92 -9.89 3.92 -7.57
CA ASP A 92 -9.53 5.28 -7.95
C ASP A 92 -8.59 5.88 -6.89
N ILE A 93 -7.43 6.42 -7.32
CA ILE A 93 -6.48 7.09 -6.42
C ILE A 93 -6.69 8.60 -6.33
N THR A 94 -7.51 9.18 -7.21
CA THR A 94 -7.76 10.62 -7.24
C THR A 94 -9.00 10.99 -6.42
N LYS A 95 -9.69 10.00 -5.84
CA LYS A 95 -10.86 10.17 -4.98
C LYS A 95 -10.65 9.51 -3.61
N PRO A 96 -11.20 10.10 -2.53
CA PRO A 96 -11.25 9.44 -1.22
C PRO A 96 -11.85 8.04 -1.31
N ASN A 97 -11.35 7.13 -0.48
CA ASN A 97 -11.87 5.76 -0.39
C ASN A 97 -12.24 5.40 1.05
N ASN A 98 -12.68 4.15 1.25
CA ASN A 98 -13.14 3.66 2.56
C ASN A 98 -12.08 3.75 3.67
N TYR A 99 -10.79 3.81 3.32
CA TYR A 99 -9.68 3.88 4.25
C TYR A 99 -9.14 5.30 4.46
N GLY A 100 -9.65 6.30 3.72
CA GLY A 100 -9.31 7.71 3.93
C GLY A 100 -9.17 8.55 2.66
N PRO A 101 -8.84 9.84 2.82
CA PRO A 101 -8.84 10.84 1.75
C PRO A 101 -7.59 10.86 0.88
N LEU A 102 -6.51 10.16 1.25
CA LEU A 102 -5.22 10.20 0.54
C LEU A 102 -4.82 8.81 0.01
N PRO A 103 -5.53 8.25 -0.99
CA PRO A 103 -5.17 6.96 -1.55
C PRO A 103 -3.82 7.01 -2.25
N THR A 104 -2.98 6.02 -1.95
CA THR A 104 -1.68 5.83 -2.59
C THR A 104 -1.62 4.48 -3.30
N GLY A 105 -1.27 4.56 -4.58
CA GLY A 105 -1.05 3.40 -5.44
C GLY A 105 0.35 2.81 -5.28
N CYS A 106 0.49 1.54 -5.64
CA CYS A 106 1.78 0.94 -5.90
C CYS A 106 1.73 0.39 -7.32
N PHE A 107 2.52 0.99 -8.21
CA PHE A 107 2.73 0.43 -9.52
C PHE A 107 3.67 -0.75 -9.39
N VAL A 108 3.21 -1.91 -9.85
CA VAL A 108 4.06 -3.06 -10.09
C VAL A 108 4.11 -3.21 -11.59
N TRP A 109 5.30 -3.05 -12.18
CA TRP A 109 5.52 -3.34 -13.59
C TRP A 109 5.07 -4.79 -13.87
N ARG A 110 4.18 -4.96 -14.85
CA ARG A 110 3.69 -6.26 -15.31
C ARG A 110 4.43 -6.67 -16.58
#